data_AF-A0A816UFT9-F1
#
_entry.id   AF-A0A816UFT9-F1
#
_cell.length_a   1.000
_cell.length_b   1.000
_cell.length_c   1.000
_cell.angle_alpha   90.00
_cell.angle_beta   90.00
_cell.angle_gamma   90.00
#
_symmetry.space_group_name_H-M   'P 1'
#
loop_
_entity.id
_entity.type
_entity.pdbx_description
1 polymer ?
#
loop_
_entity_poly.entity_id
_entity_poly.type
_entity_poly.pdbx_seq_one_letter_code
_entity_poly.pdbx_strand_id
1 'polypeptide(L)'
;MRSWYEDPTLLTPTSFRAKAVRILSFCSSLCIGIGVLLILPVILIVLILFLLLWILPGFGYFYERYAEARDRKRYYPPVEEMKPWGPHNKLIHVVHVHAPQSKLPSIVYLSGMSISMYYVKPLLSEFVKFMSEPVEILSFDPPGYGASESPSNWNEEDLTSELSLLHEIIGKSTLRKPFILIGGSIGGLLAHLYYLTYPKDVAGIIFLDPTPPSVFEQGSTTLTNMNRLVFVLRVIARAASYGCLRPIIFLFDYFGLGDFGNFFRPSYPGYIALAMTQTMINKFTNQMQYYQSVPDYILKQKKNTSILNDVPLLVISAPDSSKARLCGYRTEEEAQQWWCDHQRAFLHNSSNTGFIFREDHNHVQCVLDIELTANATKALLTQIHNNVIH
;
A
#
# COMPACT_ATOMS: atom_id res chain seq x y z
N MET A 1 9.52 -24.43 -103.91
CA MET A 1 9.41 -25.70 -103.14
C MET A 1 9.15 -25.33 -101.69
N ARG A 2 8.02 -25.73 -101.10
CA ARG A 2 7.67 -25.45 -99.69
C ARG A 2 8.46 -26.38 -98.76
N SER A 3 8.94 -25.84 -97.65
CA SER A 3 9.78 -26.51 -96.65
C SER A 3 9.03 -27.65 -95.93
N TRP A 4 9.73 -28.77 -95.75
CA TRP A 4 9.27 -30.05 -95.20
C TRP A 4 9.05 -30.07 -93.67
N TYR A 5 8.63 -28.96 -93.04
CA TYR A 5 8.58 -28.87 -91.56
C TYR A 5 7.25 -28.39 -90.96
N GLU A 6 6.17 -28.34 -91.72
CA GLU A 6 4.83 -28.04 -91.20
C GLU A 6 3.92 -29.27 -91.33
N ASP A 7 4.15 -30.29 -90.51
CA ASP A 7 3.19 -31.38 -90.30
C ASP A 7 2.24 -30.99 -89.14
N PRO A 8 0.95 -30.73 -89.39
CA PRO A 8 -0.03 -30.37 -88.35
C PRO A 8 -0.21 -31.47 -87.29
N THR A 9 0.16 -32.72 -87.58
CA THR A 9 -0.01 -33.86 -86.67
C THR A 9 1.02 -33.88 -85.53
N LEU A 10 2.17 -33.22 -85.71
CA LEU A 10 3.18 -33.03 -84.65
C LEU A 10 2.84 -31.87 -83.69
N LEU A 11 1.92 -30.98 -84.08
CA LEU A 11 1.48 -29.82 -83.29
C LEU A 11 0.21 -30.08 -82.47
N THR A 12 -0.54 -31.15 -82.76
CA THR A 12 -1.67 -31.57 -81.93
C THR A 12 -1.15 -32.35 -80.72
N PRO A 13 -1.32 -31.87 -79.47
CA PRO A 13 -0.91 -32.65 -78.31
C PRO A 13 -1.69 -33.96 -78.34
N THR A 14 -0.98 -35.10 -78.33
CA THR A 14 -1.61 -36.40 -78.18
C THR A 14 -2.53 -36.35 -76.95
N SER A 15 -3.71 -36.97 -77.03
CA SER A 15 -4.69 -36.98 -75.92
C SER A 15 -4.06 -37.34 -74.58
N PHE A 16 -3.00 -38.15 -74.61
CA PHE A 16 -2.15 -38.50 -73.48
C PHE A 16 -1.37 -37.30 -72.89
N ARG A 17 -0.67 -36.51 -73.72
CA ARG A 17 0.12 -35.35 -73.26
C ARG A 17 -0.77 -34.24 -72.69
N ALA A 18 -1.92 -33.98 -73.31
CA ALA A 18 -2.91 -33.03 -72.79
C ALA A 18 -3.50 -33.48 -71.45
N LYS A 19 -3.75 -34.79 -71.29
CA LYS A 19 -4.23 -35.39 -70.03
C LYS A 19 -3.16 -35.35 -68.94
N ALA A 20 -1.90 -35.61 -69.26
CA ALA A 20 -0.77 -35.51 -68.33
C ALA A 20 -0.56 -34.08 -67.81
N VAL A 21 -0.62 -33.06 -68.68
CA VAL A 21 -0.52 -31.64 -68.29
C VAL A 21 -1.69 -31.25 -67.36
N ARG A 22 -2.92 -31.69 -67.65
CA ARG A 22 -4.07 -31.46 -66.77
C ARG A 22 -3.90 -32.11 -65.40
N ILE A 23 -3.39 -33.34 -65.35
CA ILE A 23 -3.12 -34.05 -64.09
C ILE A 23 -2.04 -33.34 -63.28
N LEU A 24 -0.93 -32.95 -63.91
CA LEU A 24 0.14 -32.19 -63.25
C LEU A 24 -0.34 -30.84 -62.72
N SER A 25 -1.14 -30.12 -63.50
CA SER A 25 -1.77 -28.85 -63.06
C SER A 25 -2.73 -29.05 -61.90
N PHE A 26 -3.52 -30.14 -61.91
CA PHE A 26 -4.43 -30.49 -60.82
C PHE A 26 -3.66 -30.88 -59.56
N CYS A 27 -2.62 -31.70 -59.65
CA CYS A 27 -1.75 -32.07 -58.53
C CYS A 27 -1.05 -30.84 -57.93
N SER A 28 -0.54 -29.92 -58.77
CA SER A 28 0.05 -28.67 -58.31
C SER A 28 -0.96 -27.80 -57.56
N SER A 29 -2.17 -27.64 -58.11
CA SER A 29 -3.25 -26.88 -57.47
C SER A 29 -3.70 -27.51 -56.15
N LEU A 30 -3.76 -28.84 -56.09
CA LEU A 30 -4.11 -29.60 -54.89
C LEU A 30 -3.03 -29.49 -53.80
N CYS A 31 -1.75 -29.59 -54.17
CA CYS A 31 -0.63 -29.39 -53.25
C CYS A 31 -0.59 -27.95 -52.69
N ILE A 32 -0.86 -26.94 -53.52
CA ILE A 32 -0.97 -25.54 -53.07
C ILE A 32 -2.18 -25.39 -52.12
N GLY A 33 -3.33 -25.98 -52.46
CA GLY A 33 -4.53 -25.96 -51.61
C GLY A 33 -4.31 -26.62 -50.24
N ILE A 34 -3.68 -27.80 -50.21
CA ILE A 34 -3.31 -28.49 -48.97
C ILE A 34 -2.28 -27.67 -48.17
N GLY A 35 -1.28 -27.09 -48.84
CA GLY A 35 -0.29 -26.22 -48.20
C GLY A 35 -0.93 -24.98 -47.55
N VAL A 36 -1.86 -24.31 -48.23
CA VAL A 36 -2.61 -23.16 -47.68
C VAL A 36 -3.48 -23.59 -46.49
N LEU A 37 -4.17 -24.73 -46.57
CA LEU A 37 -4.98 -25.27 -45.46
C LEU A 37 -4.14 -25.62 -44.23
N LEU A 38 -2.89 -26.04 -44.41
CA LEU A 38 -1.96 -26.34 -43.31
C LEU A 38 -1.29 -25.08 -42.74
N ILE A 39 -1.01 -24.06 -43.56
CA ILE A 39 -0.32 -22.82 -43.14
C ILE A 39 -1.28 -21.81 -42.50
N LEU A 40 -2.53 -21.73 -42.97
CA LEU A 40 -3.51 -20.75 -42.47
C LEU A 40 -3.78 -20.86 -40.94
N PRO A 41 -3.95 -22.07 -40.34
CA PRO A 41 -4.08 -22.21 -38.90
C PRO A 41 -2.83 -21.75 -38.15
N VAL A 42 -1.63 -21.99 -38.70
CA VAL A 42 -0.37 -21.56 -38.09
C VAL A 42 -0.26 -20.04 -38.09
N ILE A 43 -0.58 -19.38 -39.20
CA ILE A 43 -0.63 -17.91 -39.29
C ILE A 43 -1.66 -17.36 -38.29
N LEU A 44 -2.84 -17.98 -38.19
CA LEU A 44 -3.88 -17.55 -37.25
C LEU A 44 -3.42 -17.70 -35.79
N ILE A 45 -2.76 -18.81 -35.44
CA ILE A 45 -2.18 -19.02 -34.10
C ILE A 45 -1.12 -17.97 -33.82
N VAL A 46 -0.21 -17.71 -34.76
CA VAL A 46 0.84 -16.67 -34.61
C VAL A 46 0.22 -15.29 -34.42
N LEU A 47 -0.83 -14.95 -35.18
CA LEU A 47 -1.57 -13.70 -35.02
C LEU A 47 -2.28 -13.63 -33.67
N ILE A 48 -2.95 -14.69 -33.22
CA ILE A 48 -3.60 -14.74 -31.91
C ILE A 48 -2.56 -14.56 -30.80
N LEU A 49 -1.43 -15.26 -30.89
CA LEU A 49 -0.32 -15.12 -29.93
C LEU A 49 0.25 -13.71 -29.96
N PHE A 50 0.40 -13.10 -31.13
CA PHE A 50 0.86 -11.72 -31.27
C PHE A 50 -0.13 -10.72 -30.64
N LEU A 51 -1.43 -10.88 -30.89
CA LEU A 51 -2.49 -10.07 -30.29
C LEU A 51 -2.50 -10.21 -28.76
N LEU A 52 -2.40 -11.43 -28.24
CA LEU A 52 -2.37 -11.72 -26.81
C LEU A 52 -1.10 -11.21 -26.13
N LEU A 53 0.06 -11.30 -26.80
CA LEU A 53 1.35 -10.92 -26.24
C LEU A 53 1.60 -9.41 -26.27
N TRP A 54 1.10 -8.71 -27.29
CA TRP A 54 1.44 -7.30 -27.52
C TRP A 54 0.27 -6.35 -27.38
N ILE A 55 -0.90 -6.69 -27.94
CA ILE A 55 -2.05 -5.78 -27.94
C ILE A 55 -2.74 -5.80 -26.58
N LEU A 56 -2.95 -6.98 -25.99
CA LEU A 56 -3.66 -7.08 -24.71
C LEU A 56 -2.93 -6.38 -23.56
N PRO A 57 -1.60 -6.51 -23.36
CA PRO A 57 -0.90 -5.75 -22.34
C PRO A 57 -0.88 -4.25 -22.65
N GLY A 58 -0.68 -3.85 -23.92
CA GLY A 58 -0.74 -2.45 -24.31
C GLY A 58 -2.09 -1.81 -23.95
N PHE A 59 -3.19 -2.48 -24.28
CA PHE A 59 -4.54 -2.06 -23.90
C PHE A 59 -4.71 -1.99 -22.38
N GLY A 60 -4.26 -3.02 -21.65
CA GLY A 60 -4.31 -3.04 -20.18
C GLY A 60 -3.55 -1.88 -19.53
N TYR A 61 -2.36 -1.55 -20.05
CA TYR A 61 -1.57 -0.40 -19.60
C TYR A 61 -2.32 0.92 -19.80
N PHE A 62 -2.84 1.18 -21.00
CA PHE A 62 -3.58 2.41 -21.26
C PHE A 62 -4.89 2.48 -20.45
N TYR A 63 -5.59 1.36 -20.33
CA TYR A 63 -6.77 1.25 -19.48
C TYR A 63 -6.46 1.58 -18.03
N GLU A 64 -5.38 1.03 -17.46
CA GLU A 64 -4.98 1.33 -16.08
C GLU A 64 -4.69 2.82 -15.89
N ARG A 65 -3.94 3.45 -16.80
CA ARG A 65 -3.61 4.87 -16.70
C ARG A 65 -4.85 5.76 -16.77
N TYR A 66 -5.77 5.41 -17.67
CA TYR A 66 -7.05 6.10 -17.77
C TYR A 66 -7.90 5.90 -16.51
N ALA A 67 -8.02 4.66 -16.03
CA ALA A 67 -8.84 4.31 -14.88
C ALA A 67 -8.29 4.94 -13.58
N GLU A 68 -6.98 4.91 -13.36
CA GLU A 68 -6.33 5.56 -12.22
C GLU A 68 -6.53 7.08 -12.28
N ALA A 69 -6.33 7.71 -13.44
CA ALA A 69 -6.57 9.15 -13.59
C ALA A 69 -8.04 9.54 -13.33
N ARG A 70 -8.98 8.73 -13.85
CA ARG A 70 -10.41 8.88 -13.59
C ARG A 70 -10.72 8.75 -12.11
N ASP A 71 -10.18 7.73 -11.44
CA ASP A 71 -10.46 7.46 -10.03
C ASP A 71 -9.84 8.54 -9.14
N ARG A 72 -8.59 8.96 -9.38
CA ARG A 72 -7.96 10.09 -8.68
C ARG A 72 -8.73 11.39 -8.84
N LYS A 73 -9.32 11.64 -10.02
CA LYS A 73 -10.18 12.80 -10.25
C LYS A 73 -11.54 12.66 -9.54
N ARG A 74 -12.13 11.47 -9.58
CA ARG A 74 -13.45 11.19 -8.99
C ARG A 74 -13.42 11.29 -7.47
N TYR A 75 -12.34 10.82 -6.86
CA TYR A 75 -12.15 10.80 -5.41
C TYR A 75 -11.17 11.87 -4.95
N TYR A 76 -10.95 12.92 -5.74
CA TYR A 76 -10.04 13.99 -5.35
C TYR A 76 -10.55 14.64 -4.05
N PRO A 77 -9.70 14.80 -3.02
CA PRO A 77 -10.10 15.44 -1.77
C PRO A 77 -10.36 16.94 -1.99
N PRO A 78 -10.99 17.62 -1.02
CA PRO A 78 -11.11 19.07 -1.06
C PRO A 78 -9.76 19.76 -1.33
N VAL A 79 -9.76 20.79 -2.17
CA VAL A 79 -8.53 21.43 -2.66
C VAL A 79 -7.71 22.01 -1.51
N GLU A 80 -8.38 22.47 -0.46
CA GLU A 80 -7.78 22.96 0.77
C GLU A 80 -7.02 21.89 1.56
N GLU A 81 -7.31 20.60 1.36
CA GLU A 81 -6.59 19.48 1.99
C GLU A 81 -5.34 19.09 1.20
N MET A 82 -5.21 19.55 -0.06
CA MET A 82 -4.06 19.26 -0.92
C MET A 82 -3.00 20.35 -0.80
N LYS A 83 -1.97 20.07 -0.02
CA LYS A 83 -0.93 21.04 0.35
C LYS A 83 0.37 20.80 -0.41
N PRO A 84 1.00 21.82 -1.03
CA PRO A 84 2.30 21.68 -1.71
C PRO A 84 3.44 21.67 -0.68
N TRP A 85 3.40 20.71 0.26
CA TRP A 85 4.33 20.61 1.39
C TRP A 85 5.26 19.41 1.27
N GLY A 86 5.08 18.58 0.24
CA GLY A 86 5.99 17.47 -0.03
C GLY A 86 7.29 17.92 -0.71
N PRO A 87 8.30 17.03 -0.78
CA PRO A 87 9.53 17.28 -1.52
C PRO A 87 9.23 17.74 -2.95
N HIS A 88 9.98 18.71 -3.47
CA HIS A 88 9.75 19.31 -4.79
C HIS A 88 8.34 19.90 -5.00
N ASN A 89 7.72 20.44 -3.93
CA ASN A 89 6.37 21.00 -3.93
C ASN A 89 5.27 20.01 -4.31
N LYS A 90 5.50 18.71 -4.09
CA LYS A 90 4.50 17.67 -4.28
C LYS A 90 3.30 17.92 -3.37
N LEU A 91 2.09 17.72 -3.91
CA LEU A 91 0.86 17.83 -3.16
C LEU A 91 0.72 16.66 -2.20
N ILE A 92 0.55 17.00 -0.92
CA ILE A 92 0.31 16.09 0.19
C ILE A 92 -1.11 16.31 0.67
N HIS A 93 -1.84 15.21 0.82
CA HIS A 93 -3.18 15.21 1.37
C HIS A 93 -3.10 15.30 2.90
N VAL A 94 -3.49 16.45 3.44
CA VAL A 94 -3.46 16.76 4.87
C VAL A 94 -4.89 17.02 5.35
N VAL A 95 -5.33 16.22 6.30
CA VAL A 95 -6.62 16.36 6.97
C VAL A 95 -6.38 17.06 8.31
N HIS A 96 -6.85 18.30 8.43
CA HIS A 96 -6.77 19.09 9.66
C HIS A 96 -8.17 19.40 10.16
N VAL A 97 -8.60 18.71 11.21
CA VAL A 97 -9.84 19.00 11.91
C VAL A 97 -9.56 20.14 12.89
N HIS A 98 -9.95 21.35 12.52
CA HIS A 98 -9.73 22.54 13.32
C HIS A 98 -10.68 22.63 14.52
N ALA A 99 -10.13 22.94 15.69
CA ALA A 99 -10.89 23.26 16.89
C ALA A 99 -10.20 24.41 17.66
N PRO A 100 -10.23 25.65 17.16
CA PRO A 100 -9.52 26.79 17.77
C PRO A 100 -9.97 27.10 19.21
N GLN A 101 -11.19 26.70 19.57
CA GLN A 101 -11.76 26.82 20.91
C GLN A 101 -11.34 25.70 21.87
N SER A 102 -10.67 24.65 21.37
CA SER A 102 -10.27 23.50 22.18
C SER A 102 -9.26 23.91 23.24
N LYS A 103 -9.46 23.46 24.48
CA LYS A 103 -8.48 23.57 25.57
C LYS A 103 -7.59 22.34 25.69
N LEU A 104 -7.90 21.28 24.93
CA LEU A 104 -7.15 20.05 24.93
C LEU A 104 -5.88 20.20 24.08
N PRO A 105 -4.80 19.47 24.42
CA PRO A 105 -3.69 19.26 23.51
C PRO A 105 -4.20 18.81 22.14
N SER A 106 -3.58 19.32 21.07
CA SER A 106 -3.88 18.86 19.72
C SER A 106 -3.48 17.39 19.57
N ILE A 107 -3.97 16.72 18.54
CA ILE A 107 -3.67 15.32 18.24
C ILE A 107 -3.01 15.23 16.87
N VAL A 108 -1.95 14.44 16.77
CA VAL A 108 -1.39 13.98 15.50
C VAL A 108 -1.69 12.49 15.36
N TYR A 109 -2.54 12.13 14.40
CA TYR A 109 -2.92 10.74 14.12
C TYR A 109 -2.10 10.20 12.94
N LEU A 110 -1.36 9.12 13.16
CA LEU A 110 -0.49 8.47 12.19
C LEU A 110 -1.06 7.09 11.85
N SER A 111 -1.54 6.98 10.61
CA SER A 111 -2.17 5.76 10.10
C SER A 111 -1.15 4.64 9.86
N GLY A 112 -1.66 3.41 9.88
CA GLY A 112 -0.89 2.23 9.54
C GLY A 112 -0.60 2.11 8.05
N MET A 113 0.18 1.08 7.71
CA MET A 113 0.57 0.81 6.33
C MET A 113 -0.66 0.54 5.46
N SER A 114 -0.64 1.05 4.23
CA SER A 114 -1.73 0.97 3.25
C SER A 114 -3.04 1.62 3.67
N ILE A 115 -3.16 2.27 4.84
CA ILE A 115 -4.38 2.96 5.23
C ILE A 115 -4.25 4.43 4.80
N SER A 116 -5.21 4.92 4.01
CA SER A 116 -5.21 6.31 3.52
C SER A 116 -6.29 7.16 4.19
N MET A 117 -6.21 8.47 4.01
CA MET A 117 -7.20 9.43 4.47
C MET A 117 -8.59 9.22 3.88
N TYR A 118 -8.74 8.52 2.75
CA TYR A 118 -10.06 8.10 2.26
C TYR A 118 -10.82 7.21 3.25
N TYR A 119 -10.09 6.46 4.07
CA TYR A 119 -10.63 5.61 5.11
C TYR A 119 -10.62 6.31 6.47
N VAL A 120 -9.55 7.05 6.78
CA VAL A 120 -9.32 7.62 8.12
C VAL A 120 -10.12 8.90 8.37
N LYS A 121 -10.35 9.74 7.37
CA LYS A 121 -11.07 11.01 7.56
C LYS A 121 -12.47 10.85 8.17
N PRO A 122 -13.32 9.90 7.70
CA PRO A 122 -14.58 9.60 8.37
C PRO A 122 -14.40 9.16 9.84
N LEU A 123 -13.38 8.34 10.13
CA LEU A 123 -13.09 7.91 11.50
C LEU A 123 -12.72 9.10 12.38
N LEU A 124 -11.86 10.02 11.93
CA LEU A 124 -11.52 11.21 12.71
C LEU A 124 -12.75 12.08 13.01
N SER A 125 -13.75 12.08 12.14
CA SER A 125 -15.01 12.78 12.39
C SER A 125 -15.82 12.10 13.50
N GLU A 126 -15.88 10.77 13.53
CA GLU A 126 -16.49 10.01 14.64
C GLU A 126 -15.69 10.15 15.94
N PHE A 127 -14.35 10.16 15.87
CA PHE A 127 -13.47 10.39 17.01
C PHE A 127 -13.85 11.69 17.75
N VAL A 128 -14.04 12.79 17.01
CA VAL A 128 -14.42 14.09 17.61
C VAL A 128 -15.77 13.99 18.34
N LYS A 129 -16.73 13.23 17.81
CA LYS A 129 -18.01 12.99 18.48
C LYS A 129 -17.80 12.20 19.78
N PHE A 130 -17.02 11.12 19.72
CA PHE A 130 -16.70 10.32 20.90
C PHE A 130 -15.93 11.10 21.95
N MET A 131 -15.07 12.05 21.58
CA MET A 131 -14.39 12.93 22.54
C MET A 131 -15.35 13.79 23.35
N SER A 132 -16.53 14.11 22.81
CA SER A 132 -17.58 14.91 23.46
C SER A 132 -17.16 16.35 23.83
N GLU A 133 -15.97 16.78 23.42
CA GLU A 133 -15.44 18.14 23.55
C GLU A 133 -14.65 18.50 22.27
N PRO A 134 -14.54 19.79 21.92
CA PRO A 134 -13.74 20.20 20.76
C PRO A 134 -12.29 19.75 20.91
N VAL A 135 -11.76 19.08 19.89
CA VAL A 135 -10.37 18.61 19.81
C VAL A 135 -9.81 18.89 18.43
N GLU A 136 -8.57 19.38 18.39
CA GLU A 136 -7.87 19.67 17.15
C GLU A 136 -7.06 18.44 16.73
N ILE A 137 -7.22 17.98 15.48
CA ILE A 137 -6.59 16.74 14.99
C ILE A 137 -5.95 16.98 13.64
N LEU A 138 -4.72 16.50 13.47
CA LEU A 138 -3.96 16.52 12.23
C LEU A 138 -3.61 15.09 11.81
N SER A 139 -3.85 14.77 10.54
CA SER A 139 -3.39 13.54 9.90
C SER A 139 -3.06 13.81 8.43
N PHE A 140 -2.33 12.91 7.78
CA PHE A 140 -1.92 13.08 6.39
C PHE A 140 -1.65 11.74 5.71
N ASP A 141 -1.75 11.72 4.37
CA ASP A 141 -1.22 10.63 3.55
C ASP A 141 0.26 10.91 3.23
N PRO A 142 1.21 10.00 3.51
CA PRO A 142 2.58 10.15 3.04
C PRO A 142 2.66 10.11 1.50
N PRO A 143 3.78 10.54 0.87
CA PRO A 143 3.92 10.55 -0.57
C PRO A 143 3.62 9.17 -1.17
N GLY A 144 2.83 9.14 -2.25
CA GLY A 144 2.39 7.90 -2.89
C GLY A 144 1.25 7.15 -2.20
N TYR A 145 0.72 7.63 -1.07
CA TYR A 145 -0.51 7.12 -0.47
C TYR A 145 -1.73 7.98 -0.77
N GLY A 146 -2.89 7.32 -0.86
CA GLY A 146 -4.19 7.97 -0.99
C GLY A 146 -4.22 9.03 -2.10
N ALA A 147 -4.46 10.27 -1.71
CA ALA A 147 -4.49 11.40 -2.63
C ALA A 147 -3.14 12.13 -2.79
N SER A 148 -2.15 11.87 -1.91
CA SER A 148 -0.82 12.46 -2.01
C SER A 148 -0.12 12.04 -3.31
N GLU A 149 0.59 12.98 -3.92
CA GLU A 149 1.40 12.69 -5.09
C GLU A 149 2.54 11.72 -4.75
N SER A 150 2.91 10.89 -5.72
CA SER A 150 4.08 10.03 -5.61
C SER A 150 5.37 10.85 -5.59
N PRO A 151 6.42 10.36 -4.89
CA PRO A 151 7.74 10.95 -5.00
C PRO A 151 8.22 10.86 -6.46
N SER A 152 9.04 11.83 -6.88
CA SER A 152 9.67 11.80 -8.21
C SER A 152 10.60 10.60 -8.37
N ASN A 153 11.22 10.16 -7.27
CA ASN A 153 12.13 9.04 -7.20
C ASN A 153 11.91 8.30 -5.87
N TRP A 154 11.52 7.03 -5.95
CA TRP A 154 11.31 6.19 -4.76
C TRP A 154 12.59 6.00 -3.93
N ASN A 155 13.79 6.14 -4.51
CA ASN A 155 15.04 5.99 -3.77
C ASN A 155 15.36 7.19 -2.86
N GLU A 156 14.64 8.31 -3.01
CA GLU A 156 14.78 9.49 -2.15
C GLU A 156 13.89 9.40 -0.90
N GLU A 157 12.97 8.44 -0.85
CA GLU A 157 12.20 8.16 0.35
C GLU A 157 13.00 7.26 1.30
N ASP A 158 13.33 7.82 2.46
CA ASP A 158 13.86 7.10 3.61
C ASP A 158 13.16 7.51 4.92
N LEU A 159 13.52 6.85 6.02
CA LEU A 159 12.96 7.11 7.34
C LEU A 159 13.15 8.57 7.80
N THR A 160 14.30 9.16 7.46
CA THR A 160 14.64 10.54 7.84
C THR A 160 13.79 11.53 7.06
N SER A 161 13.58 11.27 5.76
CA SER A 161 12.73 12.09 4.89
C SER A 161 11.27 12.06 5.33
N GLU A 162 10.73 10.90 5.72
CA GLU A 162 9.35 10.76 6.18
C GLU A 162 9.16 11.44 7.55
N LEU A 163 10.12 11.28 8.46
CA LEU A 163 10.11 11.97 9.75
C LEU A 163 10.23 13.50 9.59
N SER A 164 11.08 13.97 8.68
CA SER A 164 11.25 15.39 8.38
C SER A 164 9.98 15.98 7.77
N LEU A 165 9.35 15.24 6.84
CA LEU A 165 8.07 15.63 6.25
C LEU A 165 6.97 15.74 7.31
N LEU A 166 6.87 14.78 8.23
CA LEU A 166 5.93 14.85 9.35
C LEU A 166 6.17 16.11 10.21
N HIS A 167 7.43 16.40 10.56
CA HIS A 167 7.76 17.59 11.33
C HIS A 167 7.42 18.89 10.58
N GLU A 168 7.65 18.93 9.27
CA GLU A 168 7.29 20.06 8.41
C GLU A 168 5.78 20.25 8.31
N ILE A 169 5.00 19.18 8.12
CA ILE A 169 3.54 19.23 8.07
C ILE A 169 2.98 19.76 9.38
N ILE A 170 3.47 19.27 10.53
CA ILE A 170 3.06 19.77 11.85
C ILE A 170 3.36 21.27 11.99
N GLY A 171 4.56 21.71 11.58
CA GLY A 171 4.96 23.12 11.63
C GLY A 171 4.10 24.02 10.74
N LYS A 172 3.86 23.61 9.48
CA LYS A 172 3.08 24.36 8.50
C LYS A 172 1.59 24.40 8.81
N SER A 173 1.05 23.36 9.48
CA SER A 173 -0.32 23.35 10.00
C SER A 173 -0.49 24.22 11.25
N THR A 174 0.58 24.82 11.78
CA THR A 174 0.54 25.67 13.00
C THR A 174 -0.07 24.95 14.20
N LEU A 175 0.13 23.63 14.30
CA LEU A 175 -0.49 22.81 15.32
C LEU A 175 0.01 23.20 16.72
N ARG A 176 -0.90 23.31 17.68
CA ARG A 176 -0.54 23.69 19.06
C ARG A 176 0.28 22.58 19.71
N LYS A 177 1.46 22.95 20.22
CA LYS A 177 2.39 22.07 20.96
C LYS A 177 2.33 22.36 22.48
N PRO A 178 2.61 21.37 23.34
CA PRO A 178 2.85 19.97 23.00
C PRO A 178 1.52 19.26 22.63
N PHE A 179 1.59 18.26 21.75
CA PHE A 179 0.42 17.51 21.25
C PHE A 179 0.48 16.02 21.62
N ILE A 180 -0.64 15.31 21.50
CA ILE A 180 -0.71 13.86 21.67
C ILE A 180 -0.41 13.18 20.34
N LEU A 181 0.50 12.20 20.35
CA LEU A 181 0.76 11.31 19.22
C LEU A 181 -0.12 10.07 19.33
N ILE A 182 -0.86 9.75 18.27
CA ILE A 182 -1.59 8.49 18.15
C ILE A 182 -1.06 7.77 16.92
N GLY A 183 -0.46 6.59 17.09
CA GLY A 183 0.14 5.83 16.00
C GLY A 183 -0.36 4.39 15.96
N GLY A 184 -0.99 4.02 14.84
CA GLY A 184 -1.49 2.67 14.61
C GLY A 184 -0.56 1.83 13.75
N SER A 185 -0.31 0.57 14.10
CA SER A 185 0.54 -0.34 13.33
C SER A 185 1.91 0.30 13.01
N ILE A 186 2.31 0.40 11.74
CA ILE A 186 3.58 1.05 11.37
C ILE A 186 3.62 2.56 11.67
N GLY A 187 2.45 3.22 11.71
CA GLY A 187 2.33 4.61 12.16
C GLY A 187 2.76 4.78 13.61
N GLY A 188 2.67 3.72 14.42
CA GLY A 188 3.24 3.66 15.77
C GLY A 188 4.76 3.77 15.80
N LEU A 189 5.46 3.17 14.84
CA LEU A 189 6.92 3.36 14.73
C LEU A 189 7.27 4.80 14.36
N LEU A 190 6.54 5.41 13.43
CA LEU A 190 6.77 6.81 13.08
C LEU A 190 6.50 7.75 14.27
N ALA A 191 5.42 7.50 15.03
CA ALA A 191 5.13 8.21 16.27
C ALA A 191 6.27 8.05 17.29
N HIS A 192 6.77 6.82 17.48
CA HIS A 192 7.87 6.55 18.39
C HIS A 192 9.14 7.30 18.01
N LEU A 193 9.51 7.27 16.72
CA LEU A 193 10.68 7.98 16.20
C LEU A 193 10.53 9.50 16.32
N TYR A 194 9.32 10.02 16.10
CA TYR A 194 9.03 11.44 16.29
C TYR A 194 9.25 11.84 17.74
N TYR A 195 8.73 11.08 18.70
CA TYR A 195 8.95 11.33 20.12
C TYR A 195 10.44 11.28 20.51
N LEU A 196 11.18 10.29 20.01
CA LEU A 196 12.62 10.18 20.29
C LEU A 196 13.42 11.36 19.72
N THR A 197 12.94 11.97 18.64
CA THR A 197 13.65 13.05 17.92
C THR A 197 13.21 14.45 18.39
N TYR A 198 11.93 14.62 18.71
CA TYR A 198 11.31 15.89 19.12
C TYR A 198 10.51 15.73 20.43
N PRO A 199 11.13 15.29 21.54
CA PRO A 199 10.42 14.97 22.78
C PRO A 199 9.69 16.17 23.42
N LYS A 200 10.09 17.40 23.10
CA LYS A 200 9.45 18.63 23.58
C LYS A 200 8.12 18.95 22.89
N ASP A 201 7.88 18.38 21.72
CA ASP A 201 6.68 18.61 20.93
C ASP A 201 5.50 17.72 21.39
N VAL A 202 5.78 16.73 22.25
CA VAL A 202 4.86 15.65 22.60
C VAL A 202 4.41 15.77 24.06
N ALA A 203 3.10 15.71 24.29
CA ALA A 203 2.47 15.73 25.62
C ALA A 203 2.11 14.32 26.12
N GLY A 204 1.95 13.36 25.20
CA GLY A 204 1.58 11.98 25.49
C GLY A 204 1.49 11.15 24.21
N ILE A 205 1.49 9.82 24.35
CA ILE A 205 1.54 8.89 23.22
C ILE A 205 0.52 7.77 23.41
N ILE A 206 -0.20 7.43 22.36
CA ILE A 206 -1.06 6.25 22.28
C ILE A 206 -0.62 5.40 21.10
N PHE A 207 -0.23 4.16 21.37
CA PHE A 207 0.07 3.19 20.34
C PHE A 207 -1.09 2.21 20.19
N LEU A 208 -1.57 2.05 18.96
CA LEU A 208 -2.64 1.11 18.59
C LEU A 208 -2.01 -0.06 17.82
N ASP A 209 -1.82 -1.18 18.51
CA ASP A 209 -1.14 -2.40 18.09
C ASP A 209 0.08 -2.12 17.18
N PRO A 210 1.06 -1.30 17.66
CA PRO A 210 2.13 -0.78 16.84
C PRO A 210 3.02 -1.89 16.32
N THR A 211 3.68 -1.70 15.18
CA THR A 211 4.72 -2.65 14.72
C THR A 211 5.94 -2.54 15.63
N PRO A 212 6.38 -3.59 16.34
CA PRO A 212 7.56 -3.47 17.19
C PRO A 212 8.85 -3.40 16.35
N PRO A 213 9.88 -2.65 16.78
CA PRO A 213 11.14 -2.54 16.04
C PRO A 213 11.83 -3.89 15.76
N SER A 214 11.61 -4.89 16.62
CA SER A 214 12.14 -6.25 16.46
C SER A 214 11.69 -6.96 15.18
N VAL A 215 10.57 -6.54 14.59
CA VAL A 215 10.12 -7.02 13.27
C VAL A 215 11.19 -6.78 12.19
N PHE A 216 11.99 -5.72 12.36
CA PHE A 216 13.02 -5.30 11.42
C PHE A 216 14.44 -5.70 11.86
N GLU A 217 14.58 -6.53 12.89
CA GLU A 217 15.87 -6.96 13.39
C GLU A 217 16.60 -7.86 12.38
N GLN A 218 17.87 -7.54 12.12
CA GLN A 218 18.69 -8.27 11.14
C GLN A 218 18.87 -9.73 11.55
N GLY A 219 18.75 -10.63 10.57
CA GLY A 219 18.87 -12.08 10.81
C GLY A 219 17.59 -12.74 11.35
N SER A 220 16.53 -11.98 11.64
CA SER A 220 15.24 -12.55 12.04
C SER A 220 14.53 -13.28 10.88
N THR A 221 13.77 -14.32 11.21
CA THR A 221 12.87 -15.03 10.29
C THR A 221 11.79 -14.10 9.74
N THR A 222 11.27 -13.23 10.59
CA THR A 222 10.27 -12.19 10.26
C THR A 222 10.75 -11.30 9.12
N LEU A 223 11.94 -10.70 9.26
CA LEU A 223 12.52 -9.84 8.23
C LEU A 223 12.75 -10.60 6.92
N THR A 224 13.22 -11.85 6.99
CA THR A 224 13.43 -12.70 5.80
C THR A 224 12.11 -12.95 5.05
N ASN A 225 11.03 -13.28 5.75
CA ASN A 225 9.72 -13.49 5.16
C ASN A 225 9.12 -12.19 4.60
N MET A 226 9.31 -11.06 5.30
CA MET A 226 8.91 -9.74 4.80
C MET A 226 9.65 -9.38 3.51
N ASN A 227 10.95 -9.65 3.41
CA ASN A 227 11.72 -9.42 2.18
C ASN A 227 11.21 -10.26 1.00
N ARG A 228 10.80 -11.51 1.25
CA ARG A 228 10.14 -12.35 0.23
C ARG A 228 8.79 -11.75 -0.20
N LEU A 229 7.99 -11.29 0.76
CA LEU A 229 6.71 -10.64 0.46
C LEU A 229 6.92 -9.35 -0.36
N VAL A 230 7.88 -8.51 0.02
CA VAL A 230 8.26 -7.30 -0.73
C VAL A 230 8.68 -7.64 -2.16
N PHE A 231 9.47 -8.69 -2.37
CA PHE A 231 9.85 -9.14 -3.71
C PHE A 231 8.63 -9.51 -4.55
N VAL A 232 7.71 -10.32 -4.00
CA VAL A 232 6.47 -10.73 -4.69
C VAL A 232 5.60 -9.51 -5.00
N LEU A 233 5.43 -8.59 -4.03
CA LEU A 233 4.64 -7.37 -4.22
C LEU A 233 5.24 -6.46 -5.29
N ARG A 234 6.57 -6.40 -5.46
CA ARG A 234 7.20 -5.66 -6.57
C ARG A 234 6.96 -6.30 -7.93
N VAL A 235 6.73 -7.61 -8.01
CA VAL A 235 6.28 -8.26 -9.24
C VAL A 235 4.81 -7.92 -9.49
N ILE A 236 3.97 -7.99 -8.45
CA ILE A 236 2.56 -7.61 -8.50
C ILE A 236 2.39 -6.13 -8.91
N ALA A 237 3.23 -5.21 -8.41
CA ALA A 237 3.20 -3.80 -8.79
C ALA A 237 3.46 -3.58 -10.29
N ARG A 238 4.30 -4.43 -10.90
CA ARG A 238 4.50 -4.42 -12.36
C ARG A 238 3.27 -4.94 -13.09
N ALA A 239 2.58 -5.96 -12.57
CA ALA A 239 1.32 -6.42 -13.15
C ALA A 239 0.19 -5.38 -12.97
N ALA A 240 0.20 -4.64 -11.85
CA ALA A 240 -0.73 -3.56 -11.56
C ALA A 240 -0.71 -2.47 -12.62
N SER A 241 0.47 -2.13 -13.16
CA SER A 241 0.59 -1.09 -14.19
C SER A 241 -0.05 -1.46 -15.53
N TYR A 242 -0.41 -2.73 -15.74
CA TYR A 242 -1.15 -3.24 -16.90
C TYR A 242 -2.63 -3.50 -16.59
N GLY A 243 -3.14 -3.05 -15.43
CA GLY A 243 -4.56 -3.16 -15.07
C GLY A 243 -5.04 -4.55 -14.66
N CYS A 244 -4.12 -5.51 -14.54
CA CYS A 244 -4.46 -6.89 -14.17
C CYS A 244 -5.11 -7.04 -12.79
N LEU A 245 -4.92 -6.06 -11.90
CA LEU A 245 -5.43 -6.12 -10.52
C LEU A 245 -6.86 -5.56 -10.38
N ARG A 246 -7.32 -4.71 -11.30
CA ARG A 246 -8.67 -4.14 -11.24
C ARG A 246 -9.80 -5.18 -11.26
N PRO A 247 -9.81 -6.19 -12.16
CA PRO A 247 -10.85 -7.22 -12.12
C PRO A 247 -10.75 -8.10 -10.87
N ILE A 248 -9.52 -8.29 -10.33
CA ILE A 248 -9.28 -9.14 -9.16
C ILE A 248 -9.95 -8.57 -7.90
N ILE A 249 -10.01 -7.24 -7.76
CA ILE A 249 -10.70 -6.59 -6.63
C ILE A 249 -12.16 -7.03 -6.54
N PHE A 250 -12.89 -7.07 -7.67
CA PHE A 250 -14.30 -7.51 -7.69
C PHE A 250 -14.46 -8.99 -7.33
N LEU A 251 -13.40 -9.78 -7.49
CA LEU A 251 -13.39 -11.18 -7.08
C LEU A 251 -13.16 -11.33 -5.57
N PHE A 252 -12.61 -10.33 -4.88
CA PHE A 252 -12.43 -10.39 -3.42
C PHE A 252 -13.76 -10.42 -2.67
N ASP A 253 -14.77 -9.70 -3.17
CA ASP A 253 -16.13 -9.75 -2.63
C ASP A 253 -16.76 -11.15 -2.75
N TYR A 254 -16.34 -11.94 -3.75
CA TYR A 254 -16.89 -13.26 -4.05
C TYR A 254 -16.15 -14.40 -3.36
N PHE A 255 -14.82 -14.34 -3.26
CA PHE A 255 -14.00 -15.46 -2.76
C PHE A 255 -13.72 -15.44 -1.25
N GLY A 256 -14.14 -14.40 -0.52
CA GLY A 256 -14.08 -14.39 0.96
C GLY A 256 -12.67 -14.64 1.51
N LEU A 257 -11.73 -13.73 1.23
CA LEU A 257 -10.29 -13.82 1.62
C LEU A 257 -10.01 -13.61 3.12
N GLY A 258 -10.92 -14.03 4.02
CA GLY A 258 -10.78 -13.83 5.47
C GLY A 258 -10.68 -12.35 5.85
N ASP A 259 -9.75 -12.01 6.75
CA ASP A 259 -9.55 -10.64 7.25
C ASP A 259 -9.22 -9.64 6.13
N PHE A 260 -8.54 -10.07 5.07
CA PHE A 260 -8.25 -9.22 3.92
C PHE A 260 -9.54 -8.84 3.18
N GLY A 261 -10.46 -9.79 2.98
CA GLY A 261 -11.78 -9.51 2.43
C GLY A 261 -12.62 -8.62 3.34
N ASN A 262 -12.58 -8.86 4.65
CA ASN A 262 -13.31 -8.07 5.64
C ASN A 262 -12.85 -6.61 5.74
N PHE A 263 -11.58 -6.32 5.46
CA PHE A 263 -11.07 -4.95 5.40
C PHE A 263 -11.52 -4.21 4.12
N PHE A 264 -11.50 -4.87 2.96
CA PHE A 264 -11.92 -4.25 1.69
C PHE A 264 -13.44 -4.09 1.55
N ARG A 265 -14.25 -5.01 2.11
CA ARG A 265 -15.71 -5.02 1.95
C ARG A 265 -16.44 -3.77 2.45
N PRO A 266 -16.12 -3.17 3.61
CA PRO A 266 -16.71 -1.91 4.07
C PRO A 266 -15.94 -0.67 3.61
N SER A 267 -14.86 -0.82 2.84
CA SER A 267 -13.97 0.29 2.52
C SER A 267 -14.61 1.32 1.57
N TYR A 268 -14.23 2.58 1.77
CA TYR A 268 -14.65 3.67 0.89
C TYR A 268 -14.23 3.37 -0.57
N PRO A 269 -15.11 3.58 -1.57
CA PRO A 269 -14.81 3.24 -2.97
C PRO A 269 -13.53 3.87 -3.52
N GLY A 270 -13.18 5.08 -3.04
CA GLY A 270 -11.93 5.75 -3.42
C GLY A 270 -10.68 5.05 -2.89
N TYR A 271 -10.75 4.45 -1.71
CA TYR A 271 -9.68 3.63 -1.18
C TYR A 271 -9.49 2.38 -2.05
N ILE A 272 -10.57 1.63 -2.29
CA ILE A 272 -10.55 0.39 -3.08
C ILE A 272 -9.98 0.65 -4.48
N ALA A 273 -10.41 1.74 -5.13
CA ALA A 273 -9.97 2.11 -6.47
C ALA A 273 -8.46 2.37 -6.59
N LEU A 274 -7.80 2.77 -5.49
CA LEU A 274 -6.40 3.17 -5.49
C LEU A 274 -5.48 2.18 -4.78
N ALA A 275 -6.00 1.39 -3.83
CA ALA A 275 -5.22 0.50 -2.96
C ALA A 275 -4.34 -0.51 -3.70
N MET A 276 -4.76 -0.93 -4.91
CA MET A 276 -4.00 -1.89 -5.74
C MET A 276 -3.34 -1.25 -6.97
N THR A 277 -3.22 0.08 -7.01
CA THR A 277 -2.42 0.74 -8.04
C THR A 277 -0.94 0.41 -7.86
N GLN A 278 -0.18 0.48 -8.96
CA GLN A 278 1.28 0.34 -8.90
C GLN A 278 1.90 1.30 -7.87
N THR A 279 1.37 2.52 -7.79
CA THR A 279 1.82 3.57 -6.87
C THR A 279 1.67 3.16 -5.40
N MET A 280 0.49 2.70 -4.98
CA MET A 280 0.24 2.28 -3.60
C MET A 280 1.11 1.07 -3.21
N ILE A 281 1.23 0.09 -4.11
CA ILE A 281 2.05 -1.10 -3.86
C ILE A 281 3.53 -0.73 -3.80
N ASN A 282 4.01 0.18 -4.67
CA ASN A 282 5.37 0.68 -4.60
C ASN A 282 5.62 1.36 -3.26
N LYS A 283 4.77 2.31 -2.82
CA LYS A 283 4.90 2.94 -1.49
C LYS A 283 4.93 1.93 -0.36
N PHE A 284 4.03 0.95 -0.37
CA PHE A 284 4.04 -0.16 0.61
C PHE A 284 5.40 -0.84 0.65
N THR A 285 5.91 -1.29 -0.50
CA THR A 285 7.18 -2.02 -0.55
C THR A 285 8.38 -1.15 -0.20
N ASN A 286 8.33 0.14 -0.53
CA ASN A 286 9.37 1.10 -0.19
C ASN A 286 9.40 1.37 1.31
N GLN A 287 8.23 1.58 1.93
CA GLN A 287 8.09 1.77 3.37
C GLN A 287 8.65 0.57 4.14
N MET A 288 8.30 -0.65 3.73
CA MET A 288 8.87 -1.87 4.30
C MET A 288 10.40 -1.97 4.17
N GLN A 289 10.98 -1.36 3.14
CA GLN A 289 12.43 -1.39 2.93
C GLN A 289 13.15 -0.38 3.82
N TYR A 290 12.73 0.90 3.83
CA TYR A 290 13.48 1.90 4.62
C TYR A 290 13.19 1.79 6.13
N TYR A 291 12.08 1.20 6.55
CA TYR A 291 11.84 0.88 7.97
C TYR A 291 12.78 -0.19 8.54
N GLN A 292 13.53 -0.91 7.68
CA GLN A 292 14.58 -1.82 8.14
C GLN A 292 15.70 -1.09 8.91
N SER A 293 15.83 0.23 8.71
CA SER A 293 16.80 1.06 9.43
C SER A 293 16.32 1.54 10.81
N VAL A 294 15.08 1.26 11.20
CA VAL A 294 14.48 1.73 12.47
C VAL A 294 15.26 1.27 13.71
N PRO A 295 15.68 -0.01 13.84
CA PRO A 295 16.45 -0.44 15.01
C PRO A 295 17.74 0.38 15.20
N ASP A 296 18.49 0.60 14.11
CA ASP A 296 19.73 1.38 14.13
C ASP A 296 19.47 2.86 14.50
N TYR A 297 18.39 3.42 13.98
CA TYR A 297 17.98 4.79 14.32
C TYR A 297 17.65 4.93 15.81
N ILE A 298 16.85 4.01 16.37
CA ILE A 298 16.49 4.03 17.79
C ILE A 298 17.75 3.89 18.66
N LEU A 299 18.66 2.97 18.32
CA LEU A 299 19.93 2.80 19.03
C LEU A 299 20.79 4.07 18.99
N LYS A 300 20.85 4.76 17.85
CA LYS A 300 21.57 6.02 17.69
C LYS A 300 20.94 7.13 18.55
N GLN A 301 19.61 7.25 18.56
CA GLN A 301 18.94 8.26 19.36
C GLN A 301 19.12 8.03 20.85
N LYS A 302 18.94 6.80 21.34
CA LYS A 302 19.12 6.45 22.77
C LYS A 302 20.53 6.74 23.30
N LYS A 303 21.56 6.74 22.45
CA LYS A 303 22.93 7.13 22.84
C LYS A 303 23.11 8.64 22.99
N ASN A 304 22.28 9.43 22.32
CA ASN A 304 22.42 10.89 22.24
C ASN A 304 21.48 11.65 23.18
N THR A 305 20.46 11.00 23.74
CA THR A 305 19.48 11.66 24.63
C THR A 305 19.74 11.37 26.10
N SER A 306 20.32 12.35 26.80
CA SER A 306 20.43 12.36 28.27
C SER A 306 19.11 12.68 28.96
N ILE A 307 18.11 13.23 28.26
CA ILE A 307 16.81 13.65 28.82
C ILE A 307 15.72 13.46 27.74
N LEU A 308 15.04 12.32 27.74
CA LEU A 308 13.71 12.22 27.12
C LEU A 308 12.71 12.82 28.11
N ASN A 309 11.80 13.68 27.63
CA ASN A 309 10.70 14.16 28.47
C ASN A 309 9.80 12.99 28.81
N ASP A 310 9.60 12.72 30.09
CA ASP A 310 8.71 11.65 30.51
C ASP A 310 7.25 12.05 30.25
N VAL A 311 6.58 11.37 29.32
CA VAL A 311 5.21 11.66 28.89
C VAL A 311 4.32 10.44 29.08
N PRO A 312 3.05 10.60 29.50
CA PRO A 312 2.12 9.48 29.58
C PRO A 312 2.07 8.69 28.27
N LEU A 313 2.21 7.37 28.38
CA LEU A 313 2.29 6.46 27.23
C LEU A 313 1.33 5.28 27.43
N LEU A 314 0.42 5.09 26.47
CA LEU A 314 -0.52 3.98 26.47
C LEU A 314 -0.27 3.08 25.27
N VAL A 315 -0.11 1.78 25.50
CA VAL A 315 -0.08 0.76 24.44
C VAL A 315 -1.37 -0.03 24.51
N ILE A 316 -2.08 -0.12 23.39
CA ILE A 316 -3.24 -0.99 23.22
C ILE A 316 -2.86 -2.03 22.18
N SER A 317 -2.96 -3.32 22.50
CA SER A 317 -2.57 -4.40 21.59
C SER A 317 -3.67 -5.47 21.53
N ALA A 318 -3.67 -6.25 20.46
CA ALA A 318 -4.62 -7.32 20.21
C ALA A 318 -3.88 -8.60 19.79
N PRO A 319 -4.47 -9.79 20.00
CA PRO A 319 -3.96 -11.02 19.41
C PRO A 319 -3.99 -10.91 17.88
N ASP A 320 -2.94 -11.43 17.23
CA ASP A 320 -2.88 -11.47 15.78
C ASP A 320 -2.24 -12.78 15.30
N SER A 321 -3.08 -13.81 15.17
CA SER A 321 -2.69 -15.11 14.63
C SER A 321 -2.28 -15.04 13.15
N SER A 322 -2.72 -14.01 12.40
CA SER A 322 -2.37 -13.83 10.99
C SER A 322 -0.87 -13.56 10.78
N LYS A 323 -0.20 -13.01 11.80
CA LYS A 323 1.25 -12.76 11.80
C LYS A 323 2.09 -13.97 12.14
N ALA A 324 1.51 -15.09 12.61
CA ALA A 324 2.27 -16.27 12.99
C ALA A 324 3.16 -16.80 11.86
N ARG A 325 2.62 -16.88 10.64
CA ARG A 325 3.38 -17.27 9.44
C ARG A 325 4.39 -16.22 9.01
N LEU A 326 4.06 -14.93 9.12
CA LEU A 326 4.97 -13.85 8.75
C LEU A 326 6.20 -13.86 9.65
N CYS A 327 6.01 -14.04 10.95
CA CYS A 327 7.10 -14.09 11.94
C CYS A 327 7.84 -15.45 11.97
N GLY A 328 7.33 -16.46 11.26
CA GLY A 328 7.99 -17.77 11.14
C GLY A 328 7.80 -18.69 12.34
N TYR A 329 6.78 -18.44 13.17
CA TYR A 329 6.45 -19.29 14.32
C TYR A 329 5.65 -20.52 13.90
N ARG A 330 5.78 -21.60 14.69
CA ARG A 330 5.16 -22.89 14.39
C ARG A 330 3.72 -22.96 14.87
N THR A 331 3.38 -22.22 15.93
CA THR A 331 2.02 -22.13 16.46
C THR A 331 1.55 -20.69 16.59
N GLU A 332 0.23 -20.50 16.65
CA GLU A 332 -0.39 -19.18 16.82
C GLU A 332 -0.12 -18.61 18.22
N GLU A 333 -0.03 -19.47 19.24
CA GLU A 333 0.25 -19.07 20.62
C GLU A 333 1.67 -18.53 20.77
N GLU A 334 2.67 -19.16 20.14
CA GLU A 334 4.06 -18.67 20.13
C GLU A 334 4.15 -17.27 19.49
N ALA A 335 3.43 -17.07 18.39
CA ALA A 335 3.40 -15.80 17.68
C ALA A 335 2.71 -14.69 18.48
N GLN A 336 1.58 -15.03 19.12
CA GLN A 336 0.85 -14.11 19.97
C GLN A 336 1.67 -13.72 21.20
N GLN A 337 2.30 -14.69 21.86
CA GLN A 337 3.17 -14.42 23.01
C GLN A 337 4.34 -13.52 22.60
N TRP A 338 5.02 -13.85 21.50
CA TRP A 338 6.09 -13.02 20.97
C TRP A 338 5.60 -11.60 20.67
N TRP A 339 4.44 -11.45 20.01
CA TRP A 339 3.87 -10.14 19.70
C TRP A 339 3.65 -9.34 20.99
N CYS A 340 2.91 -9.90 21.96
CA CYS A 340 2.66 -9.28 23.27
C CYS A 340 3.94 -8.83 23.99
N ASP A 341 4.96 -9.69 24.03
CA ASP A 341 6.22 -9.38 24.70
C ASP A 341 6.94 -8.20 24.05
N HIS A 342 6.90 -8.11 22.71
CA HIS A 342 7.51 -7.00 21.98
C HIS A 342 6.70 -5.71 22.04
N GLN A 343 5.38 -5.80 22.29
CA GLN A 343 4.57 -4.61 22.58
C GLN A 343 4.95 -3.97 23.91
N ARG A 344 5.25 -4.77 24.93
CA ARG A 344 5.67 -4.27 26.25
C ARG A 344 6.99 -3.50 26.19
N ALA A 345 7.84 -3.76 25.21
CA ALA A 345 9.09 -3.02 25.02
C ALA A 345 8.87 -1.51 24.77
N PHE A 346 7.70 -1.10 24.24
CA PHE A 346 7.35 0.31 24.09
C PHE A 346 7.16 1.03 25.43
N LEU A 347 6.81 0.31 26.50
CA LEU A 347 6.60 0.88 27.83
C LEU A 347 7.91 1.40 28.43
N HIS A 348 9.08 0.91 28.00
CA HIS A 348 10.37 1.43 28.48
C HIS A 348 10.70 2.87 28.06
N ASN A 349 9.83 3.52 27.26
CA ASN A 349 10.03 4.89 26.80
C ASN A 349 9.45 5.96 27.74
N SER A 350 8.75 5.56 28.81
CA SER A 350 8.20 6.44 29.85
C SER A 350 8.13 5.73 31.20
N SER A 351 8.09 6.48 32.30
CA SER A 351 7.77 5.96 33.63
C SER A 351 6.25 5.96 33.93
N ASN A 352 5.45 6.70 33.16
CA ASN A 352 3.99 6.76 33.27
C ASN A 352 3.35 6.00 32.11
N THR A 353 3.13 4.70 32.32
CA THR A 353 2.69 3.81 31.24
C THR A 353 1.44 3.02 31.55
N GLY A 354 0.62 2.78 30.53
CA GLY A 354 -0.48 1.82 30.54
C GLY A 354 -0.34 0.79 29.42
N PHE A 355 -0.84 -0.42 29.68
CA PHE A 355 -0.94 -1.48 28.68
C PHE A 355 -2.34 -2.09 28.71
N ILE A 356 -3.01 -2.15 27.55
CA ILE A 356 -4.32 -2.75 27.38
C ILE A 356 -4.20 -3.85 26.34
N PHE A 357 -4.61 -5.08 26.69
CA PHE A 357 -4.69 -6.19 25.76
C PHE A 357 -6.16 -6.50 25.43
N ARG A 358 -6.51 -6.47 24.15
CA ARG A 358 -7.88 -6.64 23.64
C ARG A 358 -8.03 -8.02 23.00
N GLU A 359 -8.35 -9.03 23.81
CA GLU A 359 -8.55 -10.41 23.34
C GLU A 359 -9.74 -10.57 22.39
N ASP A 360 -10.68 -9.62 22.42
CA ASP A 360 -11.88 -9.54 21.58
C ASP A 360 -11.63 -8.87 20.22
N HIS A 361 -10.39 -8.45 19.92
CA HIS A 361 -9.99 -7.75 18.69
C HIS A 361 -8.93 -8.53 17.92
N ASN A 362 -8.87 -8.35 16.60
CA ASN A 362 -7.68 -8.61 15.80
C ASN A 362 -6.89 -7.30 15.53
N HIS A 363 -5.73 -7.40 14.85
CA HIS A 363 -4.88 -6.24 14.55
C HIS A 363 -5.64 -5.10 13.85
N VAL A 364 -6.41 -5.41 12.81
CA VAL A 364 -7.13 -4.41 12.00
C VAL A 364 -8.23 -3.75 12.83
N GLN A 365 -8.99 -4.55 13.59
CA GLN A 365 -10.02 -4.03 14.49
C GLN A 365 -9.42 -3.13 15.56
N CYS A 366 -8.30 -3.52 16.18
CA CYS A 366 -7.63 -2.74 17.21
C CYS A 366 -7.13 -1.38 16.68
N VAL A 367 -6.53 -1.36 15.50
CA VAL A 367 -5.99 -0.12 14.87
C VAL A 367 -7.08 0.84 14.42
N LEU A 368 -8.24 0.30 14.03
CA LEU A 368 -9.34 1.08 13.44
C LEU A 368 -10.49 1.36 14.41
N ASP A 369 -10.47 0.83 15.63
CA ASP A 369 -11.46 1.12 16.66
C ASP A 369 -11.27 2.55 17.19
N ILE A 370 -12.04 3.45 16.59
CA ILE A 370 -11.95 4.87 16.88
C ILE A 370 -12.62 5.25 18.21
N GLU A 371 -13.59 4.47 18.66
CA GLU A 371 -14.23 4.66 19.97
C GLU A 371 -13.25 4.29 21.09
N LEU A 372 -12.58 3.14 20.96
CA LEU A 372 -11.48 2.75 21.83
C LEU A 372 -10.37 3.80 21.85
N THR A 373 -9.99 4.32 20.68
CA THR A 373 -8.96 5.37 20.57
C THR A 373 -9.37 6.66 21.29
N ALA A 374 -10.63 7.08 21.17
CA ALA A 374 -11.15 8.26 21.87
C ALA A 374 -11.20 8.06 23.39
N ASN A 375 -11.68 6.90 23.85
CA ASN A 375 -11.73 6.56 25.27
C ASN A 375 -10.33 6.49 25.90
N ALA A 376 -9.38 5.90 25.18
CA ALA A 376 -7.97 5.89 25.53
C ALA A 376 -7.38 7.31 25.63
N THR A 377 -7.75 8.19 24.70
CA THR A 377 -7.32 9.60 24.72
C THR A 377 -7.85 10.34 25.94
N LYS A 378 -9.12 10.15 26.31
CA LYS A 378 -9.69 10.73 27.54
C LYS A 378 -8.95 10.27 28.80
N ALA A 379 -8.65 8.97 28.89
CA ALA A 379 -7.87 8.41 29.99
C ALA A 379 -6.46 9.02 30.07
N LEU A 380 -5.78 9.15 28.93
CA LEU A 380 -4.46 9.78 28.85
C LEU A 380 -4.49 11.25 29.27
N LEU A 381 -5.49 12.01 28.80
CA LEU A 381 -5.68 13.43 29.17
C LEU A 381 -5.86 13.61 30.67
N THR A 382 -6.53 12.67 31.33
CA THR A 382 -6.72 12.68 32.79
C THR A 382 -5.36 12.53 33.50
N GLN A 383 -4.49 11.65 33.01
CA GLN A 383 -3.12 11.49 33.52
C GLN A 383 -2.27 12.75 33.30
N ILE A 384 -2.36 13.36 32.11
CA ILE A 384 -1.65 14.61 31.80
C ILE A 384 -2.08 15.72 32.78
N HIS A 385 -3.38 15.86 33.02
CA HIS A 385 -3.89 16.90 33.93
C HIS A 385 -3.39 16.69 35.38
N ASN A 386 -3.39 15.45 35.87
CA ASN A 386 -2.93 15.14 37.22
C ASN A 386 -1.44 15.41 37.42
N ASN A 387 -0.60 15.19 36.40
CA ASN A 387 0.84 15.44 36.47
C ASN A 387 1.22 16.94 36.45
N VAL A 388 0.30 17.83 36.08
CA VAL A 388 0.53 19.29 36.06
C VAL A 388 0.18 19.95 37.40
N ILE A 389 -0.62 19.27 38.24
CA ILE A 389 -1.09 19.79 39.54
C ILE A 389 -0.11 19.44 40.69
N HIS A 390 0.82 18.52 40.45
CA HIS A 390 1.91 18.15 41.36
C HIS A 390 3.24 18.70 40.87
#